data_AF-A0A5Q4ZIA2-F1
#
_entry.id   AF-A0A5Q4ZIA2-F1
#
_cell.length_a   1.000
_cell.length_b   1.000
_cell.length_c   1.000
_cell.angle_alpha   90.00
_cell.angle_beta   90.00
_cell.angle_gamma   90.00
#
_symmetry.space_group_name_H-M   'P 1'
#
loop_
_entity.id
_entity.type
_entity.pdbx_description
1 polymer ?
#
loop_
_entity_poly.entity_id
_entity_poly.type
_entity_poly.pdbx_seq_one_letter_code
_entity_poly.pdbx_strand_id
1 'polypeptide(L)'
;MLNNSLGKIKSIGAEEFSFTPKGVKGYAIVGPYHSLPAGNYKVEFGFADVDPDHGREDDIVAIVDVTYNFGRETVARREILHRDLTGCEQRAFALDFSIKSTENMEFRVLVTGARDLATRLRRRISFNGKSIDFPPTINEAPAQDARHFSPYLSLDRAIIDGDGKVPMFWVTGHSETSFGNFGDALSPVVVEALSGLSSHHQSPNESLVRLVTAGTVLNWQESGYIHVWGTGLDPAYDHSHQLTQHGYKKPRHLNMRVHAVRGALTRKTLLDVGIDCPAVFGDPGWLLPKIVPPSDEKTYELGIIPHISDFESQTPTSSILERLKRYDIGNESGIKIISTRHAPTWEGFVDKIREITSCQRIISTSFHGLIVPQAYGIPAILFSKKKNDCLGSGDLLDEYSHIDHRVRDFMLGAGYTSLPMYSRCDSEMTDWDDVIKSIDKAAEPVIIDATPFIESFPLHLLPPEKRWRITGERAGQIRF
;
A
#
# COMPACT_ATOMS: atom_id res chain seq x y z
N MET A 1 -9.92 -13.28 -19.55
CA MET A 1 -10.84 -12.32 -18.92
C MET A 1 -10.89 -11.07 -19.77
N LEU A 2 -12.10 -10.70 -20.22
CA LEU A 2 -12.37 -9.48 -20.96
C LEU A 2 -12.58 -8.33 -19.98
N ASN A 3 -11.98 -7.17 -20.23
CA ASN A 3 -12.27 -5.97 -19.45
C ASN A 3 -13.50 -5.24 -20.03
N ASN A 4 -14.70 -5.58 -19.55
CA ASN A 4 -15.98 -5.01 -20.00
C ASN A 4 -16.12 -3.51 -19.74
N SER A 5 -15.28 -2.91 -18.88
CA SER A 5 -15.25 -1.46 -18.68
C SER A 5 -14.50 -0.73 -19.79
N LEU A 6 -13.62 -1.44 -20.52
CA LEU A 6 -12.83 -0.88 -21.62
C LEU A 6 -13.42 -1.22 -22.99
N GLY A 7 -14.10 -2.37 -23.14
CA GLY A 7 -14.62 -2.77 -24.45
C GLY A 7 -15.98 -3.46 -24.48
N LYS A 8 -16.71 -3.23 -25.57
CA LYS A 8 -17.99 -3.90 -25.89
C LYS A 8 -17.74 -5.04 -26.87
N ILE A 9 -18.32 -6.22 -26.60
CA ILE A 9 -18.23 -7.34 -27.53
C ILE A 9 -19.03 -6.99 -28.80
N LYS A 10 -18.40 -7.16 -29.95
CA LYS A 10 -19.03 -7.06 -31.27
C LYS A 10 -18.61 -8.27 -32.10
N SER A 11 -19.56 -8.85 -32.82
CA SER A 11 -19.28 -9.87 -33.82
C SER A 11 -18.91 -9.19 -35.13
N ILE A 12 -17.77 -9.57 -35.71
CA ILE A 12 -17.34 -9.14 -37.04
C ILE A 12 -17.14 -10.42 -37.87
N GLY A 13 -18.11 -10.72 -38.73
CA GLY A 13 -18.19 -12.01 -39.40
C GLY A 13 -18.48 -13.15 -38.40
N ALA A 14 -17.66 -14.21 -38.44
CA ALA A 14 -17.76 -15.37 -37.54
C ALA A 14 -16.90 -15.24 -36.27
N GLU A 15 -16.18 -14.13 -36.09
CA GLU A 15 -15.29 -13.91 -34.96
C GLU A 15 -15.84 -12.83 -34.01
N GLU A 16 -15.52 -12.97 -32.72
CA GLU A 16 -15.88 -12.00 -31.69
C GLU A 16 -14.69 -11.10 -31.34
N PHE A 17 -14.97 -9.80 -31.25
CA PHE A 17 -13.99 -8.76 -30.93
C PHE A 17 -14.44 -7.95 -29.73
N SER A 18 -13.48 -7.52 -28.90
CA SER A 18 -13.65 -6.46 -27.92
C SER A 18 -13.36 -5.12 -28.58
N PHE A 19 -14.38 -4.27 -28.70
CA PHE A 19 -14.27 -2.92 -29.24
C PHE A 19 -13.94 -1.93 -28.12
N THR A 20 -12.79 -1.27 -28.18
CA THR A 20 -12.37 -0.20 -27.27
C THR A 20 -12.36 1.14 -28.03
N PRO A 21 -13.06 2.18 -27.55
CA PRO A 21 -13.08 3.48 -28.21
C PRO A 21 -11.80 4.30 -27.96
N LYS A 22 -11.51 5.25 -28.83
CA LYS A 22 -10.43 6.24 -28.73
C LYS A 22 -10.52 6.99 -27.39
N GLY A 23 -9.36 7.27 -26.80
CA GLY A 23 -9.20 7.88 -25.48
C GLY A 23 -9.26 6.89 -24.30
N VAL A 24 -9.69 5.65 -24.53
CA VAL A 24 -9.74 4.61 -23.49
C VAL A 24 -8.45 3.78 -23.51
N LYS A 25 -7.76 3.73 -22.36
CA LYS A 25 -6.47 3.05 -22.19
C LYS A 25 -6.54 1.96 -21.13
N GLY A 26 -5.79 0.87 -21.32
CA GLY A 26 -5.71 -0.24 -20.35
C GLY A 26 -5.64 -1.60 -21.03
N TYR A 27 -5.69 -2.68 -20.26
CA TYR A 27 -5.70 -4.03 -20.85
C TYR A 27 -7.12 -4.38 -21.33
N ALA A 28 -7.33 -4.32 -22.64
CA ALA A 28 -8.59 -4.74 -23.24
C ALA A 28 -8.83 -6.24 -23.05
N ILE A 29 -7.76 -7.05 -23.09
CA ILE A 29 -7.81 -8.50 -22.91
C ILE A 29 -6.65 -8.95 -22.04
N VAL A 30 -6.94 -9.74 -21.00
CA VAL A 30 -5.94 -10.47 -20.20
C VAL A 30 -6.30 -11.95 -20.21
N GLY A 31 -5.43 -12.76 -20.82
CA GLY A 31 -5.63 -14.20 -20.95
C GLY A 31 -6.01 -14.64 -22.38
N PRO A 32 -6.37 -15.93 -22.57
CA PRO A 32 -6.66 -16.93 -21.56
C PRO A 32 -5.44 -17.34 -20.71
N TYR A 33 -5.68 -17.91 -19.53
CA TYR A 33 -4.64 -18.47 -18.67
C TYR A 33 -4.52 -19.96 -18.93
N HIS A 34 -3.37 -20.41 -19.42
CA HIS A 34 -3.18 -21.84 -19.68
C HIS A 34 -1.81 -22.32 -19.22
N SER A 35 -1.82 -23.49 -18.57
CA SER A 35 -0.62 -24.25 -18.30
C SER A 35 -0.13 -24.85 -19.62
N LEU A 36 1.00 -24.35 -20.13
CA LEU A 36 1.64 -24.86 -21.34
C LEU A 36 2.92 -25.62 -20.95
N PRO A 37 3.15 -26.84 -21.46
CA PRO A 37 4.39 -27.56 -21.21
C PRO A 37 5.61 -26.86 -21.84
N ALA A 38 6.81 -27.29 -21.48
CA ALA A 38 8.02 -26.80 -22.11
C ALA A 38 7.99 -26.99 -23.65
N GLY A 39 8.41 -25.97 -24.40
CA GLY A 39 8.55 -26.03 -25.85
C GLY A 39 8.37 -24.69 -26.56
N ASN A 40 8.18 -24.76 -27.87
CA ASN A 40 8.10 -23.60 -28.76
C ASN A 40 6.66 -23.38 -29.23
N TYR A 41 6.23 -22.14 -29.16
CA TYR A 41 4.86 -21.73 -29.41
C TYR A 41 4.82 -20.52 -30.33
N LYS A 42 3.72 -20.41 -31.06
CA LYS A 42 3.32 -19.19 -31.75
C LYS A 42 1.90 -18.84 -31.36
N VAL A 43 1.65 -17.60 -30.99
CA VAL A 43 0.31 -17.09 -30.68
C VAL A 43 -0.06 -15.95 -31.62
N GLU A 44 -1.32 -15.91 -32.06
CA GLU A 44 -1.86 -14.85 -32.91
C GLU A 44 -2.80 -13.92 -32.15
N PHE A 45 -2.55 -12.62 -32.30
CA PHE A 45 -3.40 -11.53 -31.83
C PHE A 45 -4.10 -10.88 -33.03
N GLY A 46 -5.43 -11.00 -33.10
CA GLY A 46 -6.24 -10.43 -34.17
C GLY A 46 -6.76 -9.04 -33.84
N PHE A 47 -6.82 -8.18 -34.84
CA PHE A 47 -7.36 -6.83 -34.78
C PHE A 47 -8.27 -6.61 -35.99
N ALA A 48 -9.32 -5.81 -35.83
CA ALA A 48 -10.15 -5.34 -36.93
C ALA A 48 -10.05 -3.82 -37.02
N ASP A 49 -9.95 -3.30 -38.25
CA ASP A 49 -10.03 -1.87 -38.47
C ASP A 49 -11.50 -1.44 -38.35
N VAL A 50 -11.74 -0.57 -37.37
CA VAL A 50 -13.05 -0.06 -37.02
C VAL A 50 -13.05 1.47 -36.95
N ASP A 51 -11.94 2.11 -37.33
CA ASP A 51 -11.73 3.55 -37.22
C ASP A 51 -11.61 4.19 -38.62
N PRO A 52 -12.51 5.11 -39.00
CA PRO A 52 -12.35 5.89 -40.22
C PRO A 52 -11.32 7.03 -40.09
N ASP A 53 -10.81 7.32 -38.88
CA ASP A 53 -9.95 8.47 -38.56
C ASP A 53 -8.45 8.15 -38.76
N HIS A 54 -7.72 9.07 -39.41
CA HIS A 54 -6.29 8.92 -39.74
C HIS A 54 -5.43 9.53 -38.63
N GLY A 55 -5.11 8.71 -37.62
CA GLY A 55 -4.12 9.06 -36.58
C GLY A 55 -2.71 9.18 -37.15
N ARG A 56 -1.71 9.49 -36.31
CA ARG A 56 -0.32 9.52 -36.78
C ARG A 56 0.15 8.08 -37.01
N GLU A 57 0.77 7.83 -38.15
CA GLU A 57 1.20 6.49 -38.57
C GLU A 57 2.11 5.77 -37.55
N ASP A 58 2.91 6.53 -36.81
CA ASP A 58 3.85 6.05 -35.79
C ASP A 58 3.24 5.89 -34.39
N ASP A 59 1.98 6.23 -34.17
CA ASP A 59 1.35 6.08 -32.86
C ASP A 59 1.21 4.58 -32.52
N ILE A 60 1.66 4.19 -31.33
CA ILE A 60 1.40 2.84 -30.78
C ILE A 60 -0.08 2.78 -30.39
N VAL A 61 -0.83 1.91 -31.04
CA VAL A 61 -2.28 1.74 -30.80
C VAL A 61 -2.57 0.61 -29.82
N ALA A 62 -1.69 -0.40 -29.81
CA ALA A 62 -1.75 -1.50 -28.86
C ALA A 62 -0.37 -2.11 -28.62
N ILE A 63 -0.23 -2.79 -27.49
CA ILE A 63 0.91 -3.63 -27.15
C ILE A 63 0.36 -5.02 -26.85
N VAL A 64 0.93 -6.02 -27.52
CA VAL A 64 0.62 -7.42 -27.29
C VAL A 64 1.81 -8.11 -26.67
N ASP A 65 1.57 -8.91 -25.64
CA ASP A 65 2.64 -9.67 -24.99
C ASP A 65 2.17 -11.04 -24.51
N VAL A 66 3.18 -11.88 -24.30
CA VAL A 66 3.07 -13.23 -23.75
C VAL A 66 3.92 -13.25 -22.50
N THR A 67 3.29 -13.53 -21.37
CA THR A 67 3.96 -13.50 -20.07
C THR A 67 3.69 -14.75 -19.25
N TYR A 68 4.55 -15.03 -18.28
CA TYR A 68 4.32 -16.03 -17.24
C TYR A 68 4.74 -15.47 -15.87
N ASN A 69 4.61 -16.28 -14.82
CA ASN A 69 4.90 -15.85 -13.44
C ASN A 69 4.09 -14.59 -13.06
N PHE A 70 2.78 -14.62 -13.32
CA PHE A 70 1.85 -13.54 -13.00
C PHE A 70 2.21 -12.20 -13.67
N GLY A 71 2.57 -12.25 -14.96
CA GLY A 71 2.86 -11.06 -15.75
C GLY A 71 4.26 -10.44 -15.56
N ARG A 72 5.13 -11.08 -14.76
CA ARG A 72 6.48 -10.56 -14.45
C ARG A 72 7.51 -10.88 -15.52
N GLU A 73 7.44 -12.08 -16.07
CA GLU A 73 8.38 -12.53 -17.08
C GLU A 73 7.72 -12.46 -18.44
N THR A 74 8.25 -11.61 -19.32
CA THR A 74 7.75 -11.45 -20.69
C THR A 74 8.61 -12.27 -21.64
N VAL A 75 8.01 -13.27 -22.27
CA VAL A 75 8.72 -14.14 -23.22
C VAL A 75 8.61 -13.67 -24.66
N ALA A 76 7.59 -12.87 -24.96
CA ALA A 76 7.44 -12.22 -26.26
C ALA A 76 6.58 -10.96 -26.12
N ARG A 77 6.93 -9.91 -26.86
CA ARG A 77 6.19 -8.64 -26.88
C ARG A 77 6.30 -8.00 -28.25
N ARG A 78 5.24 -7.32 -28.67
CA ARG A 78 5.20 -6.52 -29.89
C ARG A 78 4.32 -5.30 -29.72
N GLU A 79 4.79 -4.18 -30.25
CA GLU A 79 4.02 -2.95 -30.38
C GLU A 79 3.32 -2.95 -31.74
N ILE A 80 2.05 -2.54 -31.74
CA ILE A 80 1.22 -2.41 -32.93
C ILE A 80 1.05 -0.93 -33.19
N LEU A 81 1.46 -0.51 -34.38
CA LEU A 81 1.44 0.89 -34.80
C LEU A 81 0.17 1.20 -35.59
N HIS A 82 -0.19 2.46 -35.67
CA HIS A 82 -1.36 2.90 -36.44
C HIS A 82 -1.27 2.47 -37.91
N ARG A 83 -0.09 2.61 -38.53
CA ARG A 83 0.17 2.12 -39.91
C ARG A 83 -0.03 0.62 -40.09
N ASP A 84 0.15 -0.17 -39.03
CA ASP A 84 0.03 -1.63 -39.13
C ASP A 84 -1.42 -2.07 -39.34
N LEU A 85 -2.39 -1.23 -38.96
CA LEU A 85 -3.82 -1.54 -39.08
C LEU A 85 -4.52 -0.80 -40.22
N THR A 86 -3.87 0.22 -40.80
CA THR A 86 -4.50 1.10 -41.79
C THR A 86 -4.81 0.36 -43.09
N GLY A 87 -6.05 0.49 -43.58
CA GLY A 87 -6.46 -0.05 -44.89
C GLY A 87 -6.68 -1.56 -44.94
N CYS A 88 -6.78 -2.23 -43.80
CA CYS A 88 -7.04 -3.67 -43.69
C CYS A 88 -8.30 -3.91 -42.86
N GLU A 89 -9.33 -4.61 -43.38
CA GLU A 89 -10.53 -4.93 -42.59
C GLU A 89 -10.20 -5.72 -41.31
N GLN A 90 -9.30 -6.69 -41.41
CA GLN A 90 -8.78 -7.46 -40.28
C GLN A 90 -7.29 -7.78 -40.48
N ARG A 91 -6.53 -7.79 -39.39
CA ARG A 91 -5.12 -8.18 -39.40
C ARG A 91 -4.75 -8.93 -38.13
N ALA A 92 -3.91 -9.95 -38.27
CA ALA A 92 -3.37 -10.70 -37.13
C ALA A 92 -1.84 -10.55 -37.04
N PHE A 93 -1.34 -10.49 -35.81
CA PHE A 93 0.09 -10.43 -35.51
C PHE A 93 0.48 -11.64 -34.69
N ALA A 94 1.51 -12.34 -35.16
CA ALA A 94 2.06 -13.49 -34.48
C ALA A 94 3.22 -13.10 -33.55
N LEU A 95 3.31 -13.77 -32.41
CA LEU A 95 4.44 -13.76 -31.49
C LEU A 95 4.94 -15.19 -31.30
N ASP A 96 6.22 -15.41 -31.59
CA ASP A 96 6.93 -16.65 -31.31
C ASP A 96 7.55 -16.59 -29.91
N PHE A 97 7.41 -17.66 -29.13
CA PHE A 97 7.99 -17.76 -27.78
C PHE A 97 8.38 -19.18 -27.40
N SER A 98 9.31 -19.30 -26.45
CA SER A 98 9.79 -20.58 -25.94
C SER A 98 9.75 -20.59 -24.42
N ILE A 99 9.32 -21.71 -23.84
CA ILE A 99 9.34 -21.93 -22.38
C ILE A 99 10.10 -23.21 -22.03
N LYS A 100 10.87 -23.17 -20.95
CA LYS A 100 11.81 -24.24 -20.56
C LYS A 100 11.23 -25.25 -19.58
N SER A 101 10.13 -24.87 -18.93
CA SER A 101 9.36 -25.66 -17.96
C SER A 101 7.88 -25.48 -18.26
N THR A 102 7.04 -26.28 -17.62
CA THR A 102 5.58 -26.06 -17.67
C THR A 102 5.25 -24.75 -16.95
N GLU A 103 4.69 -23.80 -17.67
CA GLU A 103 4.38 -22.47 -17.14
C GLU A 103 2.90 -22.12 -17.32
N ASN A 104 2.35 -21.34 -16.40
CA ASN A 104 1.03 -20.72 -16.57
C ASN A 104 1.19 -19.44 -17.38
N MET A 105 0.83 -19.53 -18.67
CA MET A 105 0.99 -18.46 -19.64
C MET A 105 -0.21 -17.51 -19.66
N GLU A 106 0.07 -16.24 -19.92
CA GLU A 106 -0.87 -15.14 -20.06
C GLU A 106 -0.65 -14.44 -21.40
N PHE A 107 -1.73 -14.15 -22.12
CA PHE A 107 -1.71 -13.46 -23.42
C PHE A 107 -2.44 -12.14 -23.28
N ARG A 108 -1.76 -11.00 -23.37
CA ARG A 108 -2.37 -9.71 -23.02
C ARG A 108 -2.40 -8.76 -24.20
N VAL A 109 -3.40 -7.90 -24.21
CA VAL A 109 -3.55 -6.80 -25.16
C VAL A 109 -3.78 -5.52 -24.37
N LEU A 110 -2.73 -4.69 -24.29
CA LEU A 110 -2.80 -3.34 -23.76
C LEU A 110 -3.17 -2.39 -24.90
N VAL A 111 -4.23 -1.61 -24.73
CA VAL A 111 -4.63 -0.58 -25.67
C VAL A 111 -4.25 0.79 -25.11
N THR A 112 -3.74 1.66 -25.98
CA THR A 112 -3.20 2.97 -25.57
C THR A 112 -4.24 4.08 -25.60
N GLY A 113 -5.38 3.83 -26.26
CA GLY A 113 -6.42 4.84 -26.52
C GLY A 113 -6.12 5.75 -27.71
N ALA A 114 -5.10 5.46 -28.51
CA ALA A 114 -4.73 6.29 -29.66
C ALA A 114 -5.77 6.29 -30.81
N ARG A 115 -6.56 5.22 -30.96
CA ARG A 115 -7.60 5.06 -31.99
C ARG A 115 -8.73 4.15 -31.51
N ASP A 116 -9.84 4.11 -32.25
CA ASP A 116 -10.85 3.05 -32.06
C ASP A 116 -10.22 1.70 -32.44
N LEU A 117 -10.38 0.70 -31.57
CA LEU A 117 -9.69 -0.57 -31.74
C LEU A 117 -10.59 -1.76 -31.43
N ALA A 118 -10.74 -2.67 -32.38
CA ALA A 118 -11.37 -3.96 -32.18
C ALA A 118 -10.30 -5.05 -32.03
N THR A 119 -10.30 -5.74 -30.89
CA THR A 119 -9.32 -6.78 -30.55
C THR A 119 -9.99 -8.15 -30.48
N ARG A 120 -9.52 -9.13 -31.25
CA ARG A 120 -10.13 -10.46 -31.31
C ARG A 120 -10.09 -11.11 -29.94
N LEU A 121 -11.19 -11.73 -29.49
CA LEU A 121 -11.24 -12.40 -28.18
C LEU A 121 -10.51 -13.74 -28.18
N ARG A 122 -10.65 -14.51 -29.26
CA ARG A 122 -10.03 -15.84 -29.42
C ARG A 122 -8.51 -15.73 -29.61
N ARG A 123 -7.75 -16.60 -28.94
CA ARG A 123 -6.30 -16.75 -29.13
C ARG A 123 -6.02 -18.05 -29.86
N ARG A 124 -5.39 -17.95 -31.02
CA ARG A 124 -4.92 -19.11 -31.78
C ARG A 124 -3.48 -19.35 -31.41
N ILE A 125 -3.18 -20.53 -30.88
CA ILE A 125 -1.83 -20.90 -30.46
C ILE A 125 -1.42 -22.17 -31.18
N SER A 126 -0.25 -22.20 -31.79
CA SER A 126 0.30 -23.42 -32.38
C SER A 126 1.47 -23.94 -31.56
N PHE A 127 1.46 -25.24 -31.30
CA PHE A 127 2.52 -25.99 -30.63
C PHE A 127 2.97 -27.13 -31.53
N ASN A 128 4.27 -27.21 -31.85
CA ASN A 128 4.83 -28.26 -32.73
C ASN A 128 4.02 -28.48 -34.03
N GLY A 129 3.52 -27.40 -34.63
CA GLY A 129 2.74 -27.46 -35.88
C GLY A 129 1.27 -27.89 -35.74
N LYS A 130 0.78 -28.17 -34.51
CA LYS A 130 -0.65 -28.40 -34.23
C LYS A 130 -1.27 -27.14 -33.64
N SER A 131 -2.40 -26.71 -34.20
CA SER A 131 -3.18 -25.59 -33.67
C SER A 131 -3.96 -26.05 -32.44
N ILE A 132 -3.74 -25.36 -31.33
CA ILE A 132 -4.54 -25.42 -30.12
C ILE A 132 -5.41 -24.17 -30.15
N ASP A 133 -6.72 -24.38 -30.32
CA ASP A 133 -7.67 -23.27 -30.29
C ASP A 133 -8.15 -23.08 -28.86
N PHE A 134 -7.81 -21.95 -28.26
CA PHE A 134 -8.29 -21.61 -26.93
C PHE A 134 -9.60 -20.83 -27.08
N PRO A 135 -10.74 -21.39 -26.63
CA PRO A 135 -11.99 -20.66 -26.66
C PRO A 135 -11.80 -19.37 -25.85
N PRO A 136 -12.44 -18.27 -26.27
CA PRO A 136 -12.38 -17.04 -25.51
C PRO A 136 -12.79 -17.34 -24.06
N THR A 137 -12.00 -16.89 -23.08
CA THR A 137 -12.44 -16.92 -21.68
C THR A 137 -13.50 -15.82 -21.53
N ILE A 138 -14.73 -16.12 -21.97
CA ILE A 138 -15.88 -15.22 -21.91
C ILE A 138 -16.44 -15.15 -20.49
N ASN A 139 -16.02 -16.03 -19.57
CA ASN A 139 -16.45 -15.99 -18.17
C ASN A 139 -16.46 -14.54 -17.69
N GLU A 140 -17.68 -14.05 -17.52
CA GLU A 140 -17.95 -12.79 -16.88
C GLU A 140 -17.19 -12.87 -15.56
N ALA A 141 -16.16 -12.05 -15.40
CA ALA A 141 -16.06 -11.45 -14.09
C ALA A 141 -17.41 -10.73 -13.95
N PRO A 142 -18.26 -11.07 -12.96
CA PRO A 142 -19.49 -10.33 -12.69
C PRO A 142 -19.26 -8.85 -12.98
N ALA A 143 -20.25 -8.11 -13.47
CA ALA A 143 -20.07 -6.66 -13.64
C ALA A 143 -19.64 -5.95 -12.32
N GLN A 144 -19.68 -6.65 -11.18
CA GLN A 144 -18.99 -6.31 -9.93
C GLN A 144 -17.49 -6.67 -9.89
N ASP A 145 -17.05 -7.82 -10.38
CA ASP A 145 -15.65 -8.29 -10.37
C ASP A 145 -14.76 -7.73 -11.50
N ALA A 146 -15.31 -7.36 -12.66
CA ALA A 146 -14.51 -6.75 -13.74
C ALA A 146 -13.97 -5.35 -13.37
N ARG A 147 -14.52 -4.73 -12.33
CA ARG A 147 -14.11 -3.44 -11.76
C ARG A 147 -12.93 -3.53 -10.79
N HIS A 148 -12.39 -4.73 -10.55
CA HIS A 148 -11.39 -4.97 -9.51
C HIS A 148 -9.96 -5.15 -10.02
N PHE A 149 -9.71 -5.30 -11.33
CA PHE A 149 -8.36 -5.60 -11.83
C PHE A 149 -7.39 -4.41 -11.84
N SER A 150 -6.69 -4.22 -10.73
CA SER A 150 -5.53 -3.36 -10.63
C SER A 150 -4.54 -3.64 -11.79
N PRO A 151 -3.66 -2.71 -12.20
CA PRO A 151 -2.54 -3.03 -13.09
C PRO A 151 -1.59 -4.12 -12.52
N TYR A 152 -1.87 -4.63 -11.33
CA TYR A 152 -1.07 -5.58 -10.55
C TYR A 152 -1.82 -6.90 -10.30
N LEU A 153 -1.98 -7.70 -11.37
CA LEU A 153 -2.78 -8.94 -11.39
C LEU A 153 -2.44 -9.98 -10.31
N SER A 154 -1.20 -9.98 -9.80
CA SER A 154 -0.81 -10.89 -8.71
C SER A 154 -1.62 -10.66 -7.45
N LEU A 155 -1.95 -9.40 -7.11
CA LEU A 155 -2.72 -9.07 -5.92
C LEU A 155 -4.21 -9.32 -6.14
N ASP A 156 -4.75 -8.97 -7.31
CA ASP A 156 -6.15 -9.24 -7.66
C ASP A 156 -6.46 -10.74 -7.66
N ARG A 157 -5.53 -11.56 -8.17
CA ARG A 157 -5.69 -13.01 -8.15
C ARG A 157 -5.63 -13.57 -6.74
N ALA A 158 -4.74 -13.06 -5.90
CA ALA A 158 -4.66 -13.48 -4.50
C ALA A 158 -5.93 -13.13 -3.72
N ILE A 159 -6.59 -12.02 -4.07
CA ILE A 159 -7.92 -11.66 -3.56
C ILE A 159 -8.97 -12.68 -4.01
N ILE A 160 -8.99 -13.03 -5.31
CA ILE A 160 -9.94 -14.01 -5.86
C ILE A 160 -9.76 -15.38 -5.21
N ASP A 161 -8.52 -15.86 -5.12
CA ASP A 161 -8.16 -17.15 -4.53
C ASP A 161 -8.42 -17.17 -3.01
N GLY A 162 -8.46 -16.00 -2.36
CA GLY A 162 -8.73 -15.79 -0.93
C GLY A 162 -10.17 -15.39 -0.60
N ASP A 163 -11.15 -15.88 -1.37
CA ASP A 163 -12.59 -15.60 -1.18
C ASP A 163 -12.96 -14.10 -1.20
N GLY A 164 -12.29 -13.32 -2.06
CA GLY A 164 -12.53 -11.89 -2.21
C GLY A 164 -11.91 -11.01 -1.11
N LYS A 165 -11.05 -11.56 -0.25
CA LYS A 165 -10.39 -10.83 0.84
C LYS A 165 -8.96 -10.44 0.48
N VAL A 166 -8.54 -9.23 0.85
CA VAL A 166 -7.18 -8.75 0.63
C VAL A 166 -6.19 -9.49 1.53
N PRO A 167 -5.24 -10.28 0.99
CA PRO A 167 -4.18 -10.88 1.79
C PRO A 167 -3.21 -9.79 2.22
N MET A 168 -3.01 -9.62 3.52
CA MET A 168 -2.14 -8.58 4.05
C MET A 168 -1.28 -9.08 5.21
N PHE A 169 -0.12 -8.47 5.37
CA PHE A 169 0.65 -8.57 6.60
C PHE A 169 0.51 -7.30 7.43
N TRP A 170 0.21 -7.47 8.71
CA TRP A 170 0.33 -6.45 9.75
C TRP A 170 0.66 -7.14 11.06
N VAL A 171 1.23 -6.40 12.01
CA VAL A 171 1.56 -6.99 13.32
C VAL A 171 0.27 -7.19 14.10
N THR A 172 -0.10 -8.45 14.34
CA THR A 172 -1.19 -8.79 15.26
C THR A 172 -0.64 -8.91 16.68
N GLY A 173 -1.49 -8.68 17.69
CA GLY A 173 -1.14 -9.06 19.06
C GLY A 173 -0.72 -10.53 19.14
N HIS A 174 0.20 -10.87 20.06
CA HIS A 174 0.50 -12.28 20.34
C HIS A 174 -0.77 -12.99 20.81
N SER A 175 -0.89 -14.30 20.56
CA SER A 175 -2.06 -15.11 20.96
C SER A 175 -2.41 -15.04 22.45
N GLU A 176 -1.48 -14.56 23.29
CA GLU A 176 -1.67 -14.35 24.73
C GLU A 176 -2.20 -12.94 25.09
N THR A 177 -2.15 -11.98 24.17
CA THR A 177 -2.62 -10.59 24.38
C THR A 177 -3.86 -10.33 23.52
N SER A 178 -5.02 -10.18 24.17
CA SER A 178 -6.30 -9.90 23.51
C SER A 178 -6.48 -8.43 23.08
N PHE A 179 -5.42 -7.73 22.69
CA PHE A 179 -5.44 -6.28 22.43
C PHE A 179 -4.73 -5.90 21.13
N GLY A 180 -5.29 -4.95 20.41
CA GLY A 180 -4.71 -4.39 19.19
C GLY A 180 -3.58 -3.40 19.47
N ASN A 181 -2.65 -3.26 18.52
CA ASN A 181 -1.75 -2.10 18.47
C ASN A 181 -2.36 -1.06 17.52
N PHE A 182 -2.61 0.16 18.01
CA PHE A 182 -3.21 1.22 17.22
C PHE A 182 -2.45 1.49 15.91
N GLY A 183 -1.11 1.49 15.95
CA GLY A 183 -0.29 1.76 14.75
C GLY A 183 -0.35 0.64 13.71
N ASP A 184 -0.39 -0.62 14.15
CA ASP A 184 -0.42 -1.77 13.25
C ASP A 184 -1.82 -1.99 12.66
N ALA A 185 -2.85 -1.72 13.47
CA ALA A 185 -4.27 -1.74 13.12
C ALA A 185 -4.65 -0.76 11.99
N LEU A 186 -3.83 0.26 11.73
CA LEU A 186 -4.03 1.18 10.60
C LEU A 186 -4.06 0.45 9.26
N SER A 187 -3.29 -0.64 9.15
CA SER A 187 -3.13 -1.41 7.92
C SER A 187 -4.48 -1.90 7.38
N PRO A 188 -5.21 -2.79 8.07
CA PRO A 188 -6.51 -3.26 7.59
C PRO A 188 -7.53 -2.11 7.51
N VAL A 189 -7.59 -1.22 8.49
CA VAL A 189 -8.57 -0.12 8.51
C VAL A 189 -8.51 0.74 7.23
N VAL A 190 -7.32 1.18 6.85
CA VAL A 190 -7.17 2.08 5.69
C VAL A 190 -7.35 1.34 4.37
N VAL A 191 -6.81 0.12 4.25
CA VAL A 191 -6.97 -0.67 3.02
C VAL A 191 -8.42 -1.02 2.76
N GLU A 192 -9.16 -1.43 3.79
CA GLU A 192 -10.58 -1.73 3.65
C GLU A 192 -11.38 -0.45 3.33
N ALA A 193 -11.09 0.67 4.00
CA ALA A 193 -11.75 1.96 3.71
C ALA A 193 -11.56 2.43 2.25
N LEU A 194 -10.38 2.17 1.69
CA LEU A 194 -10.01 2.55 0.32
C LEU A 194 -10.57 1.59 -0.75
N SER A 195 -10.42 0.29 -0.52
CA SER A 195 -10.73 -0.75 -1.52
C SER A 195 -12.19 -1.20 -1.50
N GLY A 196 -12.88 -1.11 -0.36
CA GLY A 196 -14.20 -1.71 -0.20
C GLY A 196 -14.18 -3.20 0.16
N LEU A 197 -13.01 -3.84 0.13
CA LEU A 197 -12.83 -5.27 0.37
C LEU A 197 -12.45 -5.51 1.83
N SER A 198 -12.81 -6.66 2.38
CA SER A 198 -12.34 -7.09 3.70
C SER A 198 -10.92 -7.65 3.59
N SER A 199 -10.14 -7.61 4.67
CA SER A 199 -8.76 -8.10 4.70
C SER A 199 -8.64 -9.43 5.45
N HIS A 200 -7.57 -10.17 5.18
CA HIS A 200 -7.16 -11.30 6.01
C HIS A 200 -5.65 -11.27 6.24
N HIS A 201 -5.25 -11.70 7.44
CA HIS A 201 -3.85 -11.72 7.84
C HIS A 201 -3.12 -12.90 7.18
N GLN A 202 -1.92 -12.65 6.68
CA GLN A 202 -1.02 -13.63 6.09
C GLN A 202 0.39 -13.47 6.66
N SER A 203 1.01 -14.57 7.10
CA SER A 203 2.31 -14.58 7.76
C SER A 203 3.45 -14.17 6.80
N PRO A 204 4.53 -13.53 7.30
CA PRO A 204 5.57 -12.98 6.44
C PRO A 204 6.53 -14.05 5.87
N ASN A 205 6.46 -15.28 6.39
CA ASN A 205 7.20 -16.45 5.89
C ASN A 205 6.44 -17.22 4.80
N GLU A 206 5.18 -16.90 4.54
CA GLU A 206 4.39 -17.57 3.51
C GLU A 206 4.84 -17.17 2.10
N SER A 207 4.91 -18.16 1.20
CA SER A 207 5.32 -17.95 -0.20
C SER A 207 4.20 -17.40 -1.10
N LEU A 208 3.10 -16.94 -0.52
CA LEU A 208 1.93 -16.38 -1.20
C LEU A 208 2.06 -14.86 -1.44
N VAL A 209 1.17 -14.32 -2.28
CA VAL A 209 1.09 -12.88 -2.56
C VAL A 209 0.38 -12.16 -1.41
N ARG A 210 0.90 -11.00 -0.97
CA ARG A 210 0.26 -10.18 0.07
C ARG A 210 0.59 -8.69 -0.07
N LEU A 211 -0.22 -7.85 0.55
CA LEU A 211 -0.01 -6.42 0.67
C LEU A 211 0.56 -6.06 2.06
N VAL A 212 1.52 -5.13 2.10
CA VAL A 212 2.20 -4.68 3.32
C VAL A 212 2.13 -3.15 3.38
N THR A 213 1.61 -2.58 4.48
CA THR A 213 1.16 -1.18 4.48
C THR A 213 1.65 -0.27 5.61
N ALA A 214 1.36 -0.51 6.88
CA ALA A 214 1.82 0.36 7.96
C ALA A 214 2.95 -0.29 8.78
N GLY A 215 3.75 0.53 9.46
CA GLY A 215 4.80 0.09 10.38
C GLY A 215 6.16 -0.15 9.73
N THR A 216 7.12 -0.61 10.54
CA THR A 216 8.48 -1.00 10.12
C THR A 216 8.53 -2.51 9.94
N VAL A 217 7.82 -3.02 8.93
CA VAL A 217 7.55 -4.47 8.78
C VAL A 217 8.18 -5.08 7.54
N LEU A 218 8.86 -4.27 6.71
CA LEU A 218 9.62 -4.78 5.56
C LEU A 218 10.82 -5.64 5.97
N ASN A 219 11.43 -5.37 7.12
CA ASN A 219 12.47 -6.22 7.70
C ASN A 219 11.93 -7.63 8.00
N TRP A 220 10.69 -7.77 8.50
CA TRP A 220 10.08 -9.08 8.80
C TRP A 220 9.72 -9.93 7.59
N GLN A 221 9.68 -9.39 6.38
CA GLN A 221 9.26 -10.18 5.21
C GLN A 221 10.35 -11.16 4.82
N GLU A 222 10.04 -12.47 4.74
CA GLU A 222 11.02 -13.52 4.50
C GLU A 222 10.87 -14.20 3.13
N SER A 223 9.63 -14.41 2.67
CA SER A 223 9.37 -15.13 1.41
C SER A 223 8.11 -14.63 0.67
N GLY A 224 7.91 -15.10 -0.55
CA GLY A 224 6.71 -14.85 -1.35
C GLY A 224 6.81 -13.62 -2.24
N TYR A 225 5.66 -13.01 -2.54
CA TYR A 225 5.60 -11.78 -3.30
C TYR A 225 4.79 -10.70 -2.59
N ILE A 226 5.42 -9.58 -2.28
CA ILE A 226 4.77 -8.51 -1.55
C ILE A 226 4.49 -7.29 -2.42
N HIS A 227 3.32 -6.70 -2.24
CA HIS A 227 3.02 -5.35 -2.65
C HIS A 227 3.29 -4.42 -1.48
N VAL A 228 4.11 -3.38 -1.69
CA VAL A 228 4.54 -2.44 -0.65
C VAL A 228 3.85 -1.09 -0.89
N TRP A 229 3.05 -0.65 0.09
CA TRP A 229 2.36 0.64 0.04
C TRP A 229 2.33 1.33 1.40
N GLY A 230 3.27 2.24 1.63
CA GLY A 230 3.35 3.12 2.80
C GLY A 230 4.21 2.60 3.96
N THR A 231 4.63 1.34 3.93
CA THR A 231 5.41 0.76 5.03
C THR A 231 6.88 1.17 4.91
N GLY A 232 7.61 1.06 6.03
CA GLY A 232 9.03 1.31 6.10
C GLY A 232 9.86 0.07 6.47
N LEU A 233 11.18 0.25 6.41
CA LEU A 233 12.18 -0.61 7.03
C LEU A 233 13.05 0.21 7.99
N ASP A 234 13.89 -0.46 8.77
CA ASP A 234 15.01 0.15 9.48
C ASP A 234 16.29 -0.65 9.16
N PRO A 235 17.31 -0.03 8.54
CA PRO A 235 18.52 -0.73 8.14
C PRO A 235 19.38 -1.18 9.33
N ALA A 236 19.14 -0.64 10.53
CA ALA A 236 19.83 -1.08 11.74
C ALA A 236 19.40 -2.47 12.21
N TYR A 237 18.33 -3.04 11.64
CA TYR A 237 17.77 -4.32 12.02
C TYR A 237 17.80 -5.35 10.89
N ASP A 238 18.05 -6.62 11.24
CA ASP A 238 17.91 -7.74 10.32
C ASP A 238 16.46 -8.28 10.25
N HIS A 239 16.26 -9.40 9.53
CA HIS A 239 14.93 -10.00 9.37
C HIS A 239 14.33 -10.55 10.66
N SER A 240 15.18 -10.93 11.62
CA SER A 240 14.77 -11.34 12.96
C SER A 240 14.58 -10.15 13.92
N HIS A 241 14.70 -8.92 13.41
CA HIS A 241 14.70 -7.67 14.17
C HIS A 241 15.78 -7.60 15.24
N GLN A 242 16.94 -8.17 14.94
CA GLN A 242 18.15 -8.00 15.72
C GLN A 242 19.01 -6.89 15.12
N LEU A 243 19.74 -6.17 15.97
CA LEU A 243 20.67 -5.14 15.52
C LEU A 243 21.73 -5.75 14.60
N THR A 244 21.94 -5.14 13.44
CA THR A 244 22.90 -5.60 12.43
C THR A 244 23.80 -4.47 11.95
N GLN A 245 25.06 -4.80 11.67
CA GLN A 245 26.01 -3.87 11.05
C GLN A 245 26.03 -3.99 9.51
N HIS A 246 25.29 -4.95 8.95
CA HIS A 246 25.34 -5.26 7.52
C HIS A 246 24.26 -4.55 6.70
N GLY A 247 23.45 -3.70 7.32
CA GLY A 247 22.28 -3.07 6.70
C GLY A 247 21.16 -4.05 6.36
N TYR A 248 20.14 -3.54 5.67
CA TYR A 248 19.08 -4.37 5.10
C TYR A 248 19.62 -5.26 3.99
N LYS A 249 19.18 -6.53 3.97
CA LYS A 249 19.43 -7.45 2.86
C LYS A 249 18.08 -7.94 2.35
N LYS A 250 17.89 -8.09 1.04
CA LYS A 250 16.67 -8.71 0.52
C LYS A 250 16.77 -10.23 0.71
N PRO A 251 15.79 -10.90 1.34
CA PRO A 251 15.77 -12.35 1.40
C PRO A 251 15.74 -12.96 -0.01
N ARG A 252 16.41 -14.11 -0.18
CA ARG A 252 16.55 -14.79 -1.48
C ARG A 252 15.20 -15.13 -2.11
N HIS A 253 14.23 -15.53 -1.29
CA HIS A 253 12.91 -16.00 -1.74
C HIS A 253 11.82 -14.93 -1.67
N LEU A 254 12.19 -13.69 -1.34
CA LEU A 254 11.27 -12.56 -1.30
C LEU A 254 11.36 -11.77 -2.60
N ASN A 255 10.22 -11.56 -3.24
CA ASN A 255 10.06 -10.63 -4.35
C ASN A 255 9.12 -9.51 -3.92
N MET A 256 9.32 -8.29 -4.44
CA MET A 256 8.49 -7.16 -4.06
C MET A 256 8.20 -6.21 -5.21
N ARG A 257 6.98 -5.66 -5.21
CA ARG A 257 6.57 -4.53 -6.03
C ARG A 257 6.34 -3.35 -5.11
N VAL A 258 7.09 -2.27 -5.32
CA VAL A 258 7.00 -1.06 -4.49
C VAL A 258 6.12 -0.02 -5.18
N HIS A 259 5.05 0.37 -4.50
CA HIS A 259 4.10 1.39 -4.96
C HIS A 259 4.35 2.73 -4.27
N ALA A 260 4.54 2.66 -2.96
CA ALA A 260 4.94 3.77 -2.10
C ALA A 260 5.61 3.19 -0.84
N VAL A 261 6.46 3.98 -0.21
CA VAL A 261 7.08 3.64 1.09
C VAL A 261 6.82 4.74 2.10
N ARG A 262 7.10 4.50 3.38
CA ARG A 262 6.89 5.50 4.42
C ARG A 262 7.61 6.82 4.13
N GLY A 263 8.85 6.75 3.64
CA GLY A 263 9.60 7.94 3.31
C GLY A 263 10.99 7.71 2.71
N ALA A 264 11.80 8.78 2.77
CA ALA A 264 13.02 8.90 2.00
C ALA A 264 14.13 7.92 2.41
N LEU A 265 14.23 7.57 3.70
CA LEU A 265 15.27 6.67 4.21
C LEU A 265 14.99 5.23 3.82
N THR A 266 13.72 4.80 3.90
CA THR A 266 13.28 3.50 3.40
C THR A 266 13.57 3.39 1.90
N ARG A 267 13.19 4.39 1.11
CA ARG A 267 13.47 4.40 -0.34
C ARG A 267 14.96 4.30 -0.63
N LYS A 268 15.78 5.11 0.04
CA LYS A 268 17.23 5.07 -0.12
C LYS A 268 17.76 3.65 0.12
N THR A 269 17.34 3.02 1.21
CA THR A 269 17.80 1.68 1.56
C THR A 269 17.40 0.62 0.53
N LEU A 270 16.18 0.69 -0.02
CA LEU A 270 15.72 -0.22 -1.07
C LEU A 270 16.53 -0.05 -2.37
N LEU A 271 16.82 1.19 -2.76
CA LEU A 271 17.66 1.47 -3.94
C LEU A 271 19.10 0.99 -3.77
N ASP A 272 19.68 1.16 -2.57
CA ASP A 272 21.05 0.72 -2.26
C ASP A 272 21.23 -0.81 -2.45
N VAL A 273 20.16 -1.59 -2.26
CA VAL A 273 20.16 -3.06 -2.49
C VAL A 273 19.58 -3.47 -3.87
N GLY A 274 19.40 -2.51 -4.77
CA GLY A 274 18.97 -2.75 -6.15
C GLY A 274 17.47 -3.05 -6.32
N ILE A 275 16.62 -2.64 -5.38
CA ILE A 275 15.16 -2.76 -5.49
C ILE A 275 14.60 -1.45 -6.04
N ASP A 276 13.85 -1.53 -7.13
CA ASP A 276 13.16 -0.38 -7.70
C ASP A 276 12.13 0.19 -6.71
N CYS A 277 12.20 1.50 -6.48
CA CYS A 277 11.37 2.20 -5.50
C CYS A 277 11.02 3.61 -6.00
N PRO A 278 9.73 3.88 -6.33
CA PRO A 278 9.31 5.19 -6.78
C PRO A 278 9.44 6.23 -5.66
N ALA A 279 9.61 7.51 -6.03
CA ALA A 279 9.63 8.62 -5.08
C ALA A 279 8.19 9.01 -4.66
N VAL A 280 7.45 8.04 -4.11
CA VAL A 280 6.11 8.21 -3.58
C VAL A 280 6.12 7.82 -2.11
N PHE A 281 5.74 8.75 -1.24
CA PHE A 281 5.87 8.65 0.20
C PHE A 281 4.53 8.82 0.92
N GLY A 282 4.36 8.16 2.05
CA GLY A 282 3.20 8.35 2.93
C GLY A 282 3.02 7.23 3.93
N ASP A 283 2.19 7.47 4.95
CA ASP A 283 1.78 6.48 5.94
C ASP A 283 0.24 6.43 5.97
N PRO A 284 -0.38 5.23 6.05
CA PRO A 284 -1.84 5.09 6.13
C PRO A 284 -2.48 5.90 7.27
N GLY A 285 -1.77 6.10 8.38
CA GLY A 285 -2.22 6.89 9.52
C GLY A 285 -2.56 8.34 9.18
N TRP A 286 -1.91 8.91 8.16
CA TRP A 286 -2.20 10.27 7.68
C TRP A 286 -3.58 10.40 7.02
N LEU A 287 -4.16 9.29 6.56
CA LEU A 287 -5.48 9.27 5.91
C LEU A 287 -6.64 9.11 6.90
N LEU A 288 -6.35 8.84 8.18
CA LEU A 288 -7.37 8.59 9.21
C LEU A 288 -8.45 9.67 9.36
N PRO A 289 -8.15 10.99 9.28
CA PRO A 289 -9.19 12.03 9.38
C PRO A 289 -10.28 11.93 8.32
N LYS A 290 -10.03 11.22 7.22
CA LYS A 290 -11.04 10.96 6.19
C LYS A 290 -11.99 9.82 6.59
N ILE A 291 -11.53 8.90 7.44
CA ILE A 291 -12.21 7.64 7.79
C ILE A 291 -12.96 7.77 9.11
N VAL A 292 -12.31 8.30 10.14
CA VAL A 292 -12.87 8.41 11.49
C VAL A 292 -12.95 9.89 11.86
N PRO A 293 -14.13 10.40 12.25
CA PRO A 293 -14.23 11.77 12.74
C PRO A 293 -13.49 11.93 14.07
N PRO A 294 -12.96 13.13 14.38
CA PRO A 294 -12.37 13.41 15.68
C PRO A 294 -13.43 13.34 16.80
N SER A 295 -12.98 13.38 18.05
CA SER A 295 -13.83 13.63 19.21
C SER A 295 -14.62 14.93 19.05
N ASP A 296 -15.89 14.91 19.46
CA ASP A 296 -16.76 16.09 19.46
C ASP A 296 -16.34 17.13 20.51
N GLU A 297 -15.68 16.68 21.59
CA GLU A 297 -15.24 17.52 22.70
C GLU A 297 -13.74 17.39 22.98
N LYS A 298 -13.14 18.51 23.42
CA LYS A 298 -11.78 18.56 23.97
C LYS A 298 -11.85 18.46 25.49
N THR A 299 -11.38 17.33 26.03
CA THR A 299 -11.45 17.01 27.47
C THR A 299 -10.12 17.25 28.19
N TYR A 300 -8.99 17.11 27.49
CA TYR A 300 -7.66 17.19 28.08
C TYR A 300 -6.85 18.32 27.46
N GLU A 301 -6.13 19.07 28.31
CA GLU A 301 -5.18 20.10 27.88
C GLU A 301 -3.98 19.49 27.17
N LEU A 302 -3.48 18.36 27.68
CA LEU A 302 -2.33 17.64 27.15
C LEU A 302 -2.57 16.12 27.13
N GLY A 303 -2.34 15.50 25.98
CA GLY A 303 -2.18 14.06 25.86
C GLY A 303 -0.71 13.68 25.73
N ILE A 304 -0.27 12.73 26.54
CA ILE A 304 1.06 12.14 26.46
C ILE A 304 0.90 10.75 25.86
N ILE A 305 1.57 10.47 24.73
CA ILE A 305 1.52 9.16 24.08
C ILE A 305 2.92 8.51 24.12
N PRO A 306 3.22 7.69 25.13
CA PRO A 306 4.50 7.00 25.23
C PRO A 306 4.64 5.89 24.18
N HIS A 307 5.88 5.50 23.87
CA HIS A 307 6.17 4.29 23.14
C HIS A 307 5.73 3.08 23.97
N ILE A 308 5.26 2.01 23.32
CA ILE A 308 4.74 0.84 24.02
C ILE A 308 5.74 0.18 24.99
N SER A 309 7.05 0.29 24.72
CA SER A 309 8.11 -0.21 25.59
C SER A 309 8.27 0.54 26.92
N ASP A 310 7.61 1.70 27.05
CA ASP A 310 7.66 2.51 28.26
C ASP A 310 6.57 2.07 29.27
N PHE A 311 5.70 1.12 28.90
CA PHE A 311 4.68 0.52 29.78
C PHE A 311 5.17 -0.77 30.45
N GLU A 312 4.67 -1.07 31.65
CA GLU A 312 4.99 -2.31 32.40
C GLU A 312 4.47 -3.57 31.72
N SER A 313 3.33 -3.47 31.04
CA SER A 313 2.69 -4.56 30.32
C SER A 313 2.05 -4.05 29.03
N GLN A 314 1.77 -4.96 28.09
CA GLN A 314 1.16 -4.61 26.81
C GLN A 314 -0.38 -4.59 26.87
N THR A 315 -0.95 -3.95 27.90
CA THR A 315 -2.41 -3.82 28.10
C THR A 315 -2.85 -2.35 28.00
N PRO A 316 -4.13 -2.06 27.65
CA PRO A 316 -4.63 -0.68 27.55
C PRO A 316 -4.58 0.10 28.86
N THR A 317 -4.65 -0.58 30.00
CA THR A 317 -4.67 0.01 31.35
C THR A 317 -3.32 -0.09 32.06
N SER A 318 -2.25 -0.45 31.34
CA SER A 318 -0.93 -0.59 31.95
C SER A 318 -0.42 0.74 32.47
N SER A 319 0.22 0.70 33.64
CA SER A 319 1.08 1.76 34.15
C SER A 319 2.34 1.91 33.28
N ILE A 320 2.90 3.11 33.32
CA ILE A 320 4.25 3.40 32.85
C ILE A 320 5.27 2.78 33.81
N LEU A 321 6.42 2.34 33.27
CA LEU A 321 7.53 1.84 34.08
C LEU A 321 7.92 2.88 35.13
N GLU A 322 7.91 2.51 36.41
CA GLU A 322 8.20 3.39 37.56
C GLU A 322 9.51 4.19 37.42
N ARG A 323 10.52 3.60 36.77
CA ARG A 323 11.82 4.26 36.53
C ARG A 323 11.75 5.48 35.59
N LEU A 324 10.65 5.67 34.86
CA LEU A 324 10.47 6.73 33.86
C LEU A 324 9.72 7.92 34.46
N LYS A 325 10.36 8.59 35.43
CA LYS A 325 9.81 9.76 36.15
C LYS A 325 9.38 10.91 35.23
N ARG A 326 9.90 10.97 34.01
CA ARG A 326 9.48 11.93 32.97
C ARG A 326 7.99 11.90 32.64
N TYR A 327 7.31 10.80 32.94
CA TYR A 327 5.88 10.62 32.66
C TYR A 327 5.02 10.79 33.90
N ASP A 328 5.61 11.16 35.04
CA ASP A 328 4.86 11.43 36.25
C ASP A 328 4.04 12.72 36.07
N ILE A 329 2.71 12.57 36.14
CA ILE A 329 1.72 13.65 36.01
C ILE A 329 1.12 14.05 37.37
N GLY A 330 1.58 13.45 38.48
CA GLY A 330 1.02 13.66 39.80
C GLY A 330 -0.51 13.50 39.83
N ASN A 331 -1.19 14.57 40.25
CA ASN A 331 -2.67 14.64 40.31
C ASN A 331 -3.25 15.64 39.29
N GLU A 332 -2.56 15.90 38.17
CA GLU A 332 -2.99 16.88 37.18
C GLU A 332 -4.16 16.34 36.33
N SER A 333 -5.37 16.81 36.63
CA SER A 333 -6.61 16.35 35.96
C SER A 333 -6.72 16.72 34.48
N GLY A 334 -5.96 17.72 34.03
CA GLY A 334 -5.94 18.18 32.63
C GLY A 334 -5.01 17.38 31.72
N ILE A 335 -4.19 16.49 32.27
CA ILE A 335 -3.18 15.72 31.53
C ILE A 335 -3.56 14.25 31.50
N LYS A 336 -3.38 13.62 30.34
CA LYS A 336 -3.67 12.20 30.17
C LYS A 336 -2.54 11.44 29.49
N ILE A 337 -2.13 10.34 30.11
CA ILE A 337 -1.27 9.33 29.47
C ILE A 337 -2.15 8.39 28.65
N ILE A 338 -1.81 8.22 27.37
CA ILE A 338 -2.59 7.42 26.41
C ILE A 338 -1.71 6.27 25.91
N SER A 339 -2.15 5.04 26.20
CA SER A 339 -1.57 3.83 25.62
C SER A 339 -1.98 3.68 24.15
N THR A 340 -1.08 3.16 23.31
CA THR A 340 -1.41 2.78 21.91
C THR A 340 -2.13 1.44 21.83
N ARG A 341 -2.39 0.76 22.95
CA ARG A 341 -3.22 -0.45 23.01
C ARG A 341 -4.71 -0.10 23.05
N HIS A 342 -5.52 -0.90 22.37
CA HIS A 342 -6.97 -0.78 22.37
C HIS A 342 -7.65 -2.15 22.34
N ALA A 343 -8.96 -2.18 22.65
CA ALA A 343 -9.76 -3.39 22.44
C ALA A 343 -9.72 -3.77 20.95
N PRO A 344 -9.56 -5.06 20.58
CA PRO A 344 -9.34 -5.51 19.20
C PRO A 344 -10.67 -5.54 18.42
N THR A 345 -11.40 -4.43 18.44
CA THR A 345 -12.67 -4.21 17.77
C THR A 345 -12.65 -2.85 17.09
N TRP A 346 -13.56 -2.67 16.14
CA TRP A 346 -13.73 -1.40 15.45
C TRP A 346 -14.03 -0.26 16.43
N GLU A 347 -14.92 -0.51 17.40
CA GLU A 347 -15.28 0.44 18.44
C GLU A 347 -14.06 0.82 19.27
N GLY A 348 -13.24 -0.16 19.69
CA GLY A 348 -12.02 0.09 20.45
C GLY A 348 -10.99 0.93 19.66
N PHE A 349 -10.88 0.69 18.35
CA PHE A 349 -10.03 1.50 17.48
C PHE A 349 -10.55 2.94 17.33
N VAL A 350 -11.85 3.13 17.12
CA VAL A 350 -12.48 4.45 17.03
C VAL A 350 -12.37 5.20 18.35
N ASP A 351 -12.59 4.53 19.48
CA ASP A 351 -12.47 5.11 20.82
C ASP A 351 -11.04 5.56 21.09
N LYS A 352 -10.03 4.84 20.59
CA LYS A 352 -8.63 5.28 20.67
C LYS A 352 -8.38 6.58 19.89
N ILE A 353 -8.96 6.73 18.70
CA ILE A 353 -8.88 7.97 17.92
C ILE A 353 -9.57 9.11 18.66
N ARG A 354 -10.77 8.86 19.21
CA ARG A 354 -11.50 9.86 20.01
C ARG A 354 -10.71 10.27 21.25
N GLU A 355 -10.09 9.33 21.93
CA GLU A 355 -9.23 9.60 23.08
C GLU A 355 -8.07 10.53 22.70
N ILE A 356 -7.33 10.21 21.63
CA ILE A 356 -6.23 11.04 21.13
C ILE A 356 -6.75 12.43 20.71
N THR A 357 -7.87 12.46 19.99
CA THR A 357 -8.43 13.71 19.45
C THR A 357 -9.21 14.53 20.46
N SER A 358 -9.46 14.01 21.67
CA SER A 358 -9.99 14.77 22.81
C SER A 358 -8.95 15.66 23.49
N CYS A 359 -7.67 15.52 23.13
CA CYS A 359 -6.60 16.38 23.64
C CYS A 359 -6.46 17.66 22.81
N GLN A 360 -6.16 18.78 23.46
CA GLN A 360 -5.83 20.04 22.77
C GLN A 360 -4.41 20.03 22.19
N ARG A 361 -3.48 19.35 22.88
CA ARG A 361 -2.07 19.22 22.50
C ARG A 361 -1.60 17.79 22.74
N ILE A 362 -0.62 17.34 21.95
CA ILE A 362 0.01 16.04 22.13
C ILE A 362 1.53 16.18 22.29
N ILE A 363 2.10 15.36 23.17
CA ILE A 363 3.53 15.09 23.22
C ILE A 363 3.76 13.58 23.17
N SER A 364 4.69 13.10 22.35
CA SER A 364 4.81 11.66 22.10
C SER A 364 6.23 11.17 21.86
N THR A 365 6.55 9.98 22.38
CA THR A 365 7.72 9.17 21.97
C THR A 365 7.36 8.12 20.90
N SER A 366 6.07 8.00 20.54
CA SER A 366 5.55 7.04 19.57
C SER A 366 5.41 7.69 18.19
N PHE A 367 5.81 6.99 17.13
CA PHE A 367 5.67 7.48 15.75
C PHE A 367 4.22 7.82 15.39
N HIS A 368 3.30 6.85 15.52
CA HIS A 368 1.88 7.11 15.25
C HIS A 368 1.23 8.02 16.30
N GLY A 369 1.78 8.06 17.51
CA GLY A 369 1.40 9.05 18.52
C GLY A 369 1.81 10.49 18.16
N LEU A 370 2.70 10.68 17.18
CA LEU A 370 3.08 11.99 16.66
C LEU A 370 2.31 12.33 15.38
N ILE A 371 2.33 11.44 14.38
CA ILE A 371 1.80 11.78 13.05
C ILE A 371 0.27 11.75 12.97
N VAL A 372 -0.41 10.92 13.78
CA VAL A 372 -1.87 10.84 13.74
C VAL A 372 -2.50 12.13 14.28
N PRO A 373 -2.14 12.65 15.47
CA PRO A 373 -2.65 13.95 15.91
C PRO A 373 -2.39 15.09 14.91
N GLN A 374 -1.21 15.12 14.29
CA GLN A 374 -0.86 16.11 13.27
C GLN A 374 -1.79 16.03 12.05
N ALA A 375 -2.14 14.82 11.60
CA ALA A 375 -3.11 14.65 10.52
C ALA A 375 -4.50 15.20 10.87
N TYR A 376 -4.91 15.14 12.15
CA TYR A 376 -6.14 15.76 12.66
C TYR A 376 -6.00 17.26 12.96
N GLY A 377 -4.84 17.88 12.68
CA GLY A 377 -4.58 19.29 12.95
C GLY A 377 -4.35 19.62 14.43
N ILE A 378 -4.02 18.62 15.25
CA ILE A 378 -3.72 18.81 16.67
C ILE A 378 -2.23 19.11 16.83
N PRO A 379 -1.84 20.21 17.51
CA PRO A 379 -0.46 20.52 17.82
C PRO A 379 0.23 19.35 18.53
N ALA A 380 1.30 18.81 17.91
CA ALA A 380 2.05 17.70 18.46
C ALA A 380 3.55 17.83 18.21
N ILE A 381 4.36 17.60 19.26
CA ILE A 381 5.82 17.62 19.18
C ILE A 381 6.42 16.33 19.74
N LEU A 382 7.65 16.03 19.32
CA LEU A 382 8.37 14.83 19.77
C LEU A 382 8.84 14.99 21.22
N PHE A 383 8.63 13.96 22.04
CA PHE A 383 9.22 13.89 23.37
C PHE A 383 10.56 13.15 23.30
N SER A 384 11.67 13.86 23.46
CA SER A 384 13.01 13.29 23.31
C SER A 384 13.60 12.82 24.65
N LYS A 385 14.36 11.72 24.62
CA LYS A 385 15.05 11.12 25.77
C LYS A 385 16.40 11.77 26.13
N LYS A 386 16.63 13.02 25.71
CA LYS A 386 17.89 13.76 25.96
C LYS A 386 17.94 14.34 27.38
N LYS A 387 19.15 14.56 27.89
CA LYS A 387 19.42 15.01 29.27
C LYS A 387 18.97 16.44 29.61
N ASN A 388 18.63 17.28 28.63
CA ASN A 388 18.26 18.67 28.88
C ASN A 388 16.73 18.81 28.93
N ASP A 389 16.23 19.64 29.83
CA ASP A 389 14.81 20.00 29.97
C ASP A 389 14.55 21.28 29.18
N CYS A 390 14.30 21.13 27.89
CA CYS A 390 14.08 22.28 27.02
C CYS A 390 13.39 21.91 25.71
N LEU A 391 12.65 22.87 25.19
CA LEU A 391 12.31 22.94 23.78
C LEU A 391 13.59 23.04 22.94
N GLY A 392 13.66 22.23 21.89
CA GLY A 392 14.70 22.26 20.87
C GLY A 392 14.17 21.87 19.51
N SER A 393 15.07 21.84 18.53
CA SER A 393 14.79 21.35 17.18
C SER A 393 15.65 20.12 16.90
N GLY A 394 15.02 19.08 16.36
CA GLY A 394 15.69 17.88 15.90
C GLY A 394 16.11 18.00 14.45
N ASP A 395 17.40 17.82 14.17
CA ASP A 395 17.89 17.66 12.81
C ASP A 395 17.56 16.25 12.30
N LEU A 396 16.74 16.16 11.24
CA LEU A 396 16.34 14.90 10.64
C LEU A 396 17.38 14.36 9.66
N LEU A 397 18.27 15.21 9.16
CA LEU A 397 19.38 14.85 8.28
C LEU A 397 20.55 14.24 9.07
N ASP A 398 20.67 14.57 10.36
CA ASP A 398 21.66 13.96 11.24
C ASP A 398 21.38 12.46 11.46
N GLU A 399 22.20 11.62 10.83
CA GLU A 399 22.15 10.16 10.95
C GLU A 399 22.43 9.66 12.37
N TYR A 400 23.10 10.46 13.19
CA TYR A 400 23.42 10.15 14.58
C TYR A 400 22.42 10.74 15.57
N SER A 401 21.36 11.38 15.07
CA SER A 401 20.31 11.93 15.93
C SER A 401 19.61 10.80 16.71
N HIS A 402 19.30 11.07 17.98
CA HIS A 402 18.48 10.18 18.82
C HIS A 402 16.97 10.28 18.49
N ILE A 403 16.64 10.63 17.25
CA ILE A 403 15.26 10.71 16.77
C ILE A 403 14.92 9.34 16.19
N ASP A 404 13.74 8.82 16.55
CA ASP A 404 13.24 7.55 16.04
C ASP A 404 13.31 7.50 14.50
N HIS A 405 13.88 6.43 13.96
CA HIS A 405 14.09 6.26 12.51
C HIS A 405 12.77 6.42 11.73
N ARG A 406 11.64 5.98 12.29
CA ARG A 406 10.32 6.05 11.64
C ARG A 406 9.86 7.48 11.48
N VAL A 407 10.09 8.31 12.51
CA VAL A 407 9.79 9.75 12.49
C VAL A 407 10.67 10.43 11.45
N ARG A 408 11.98 10.17 11.45
CA ARG A 408 12.91 10.75 10.45
C ARG A 408 12.51 10.38 9.03
N ASP A 409 12.27 9.09 8.80
CA ASP A 409 11.92 8.54 7.48
C ASP A 409 10.67 9.23 6.91
N PHE A 410 9.58 9.26 7.69
CA PHE A 410 8.33 9.92 7.29
C PHE A 410 8.50 11.42 7.05
N MET A 411 9.10 12.15 8.00
CA MET A 411 9.20 13.62 7.92
C MET A 411 10.12 14.07 6.78
N LEU A 412 11.23 13.36 6.52
CA LEU A 412 12.08 13.59 5.35
C LEU A 412 11.32 13.30 4.04
N GLY A 413 10.50 12.24 4.01
CA GLY A 413 9.61 11.96 2.88
C GLY A 413 8.58 13.07 2.65
N ALA A 414 8.12 13.71 3.71
CA ALA A 414 7.23 14.87 3.66
C ALA A 414 7.95 16.21 3.35
N GLY A 415 9.28 16.20 3.17
CA GLY A 415 10.06 17.38 2.82
C GLY A 415 10.54 18.21 4.01
N TYR A 416 10.38 17.73 5.24
CA TYR A 416 10.86 18.40 6.45
C TYR A 416 12.27 17.93 6.80
N THR A 417 13.16 18.87 7.11
CA THR A 417 14.54 18.57 7.54
C THR A 417 14.73 18.73 9.05
N SER A 418 13.74 19.27 9.75
CA SER A 418 13.75 19.39 11.20
C SER A 418 12.35 19.29 11.79
N LEU A 419 12.25 18.99 13.08
CA LEU A 419 10.98 19.04 13.83
C LEU A 419 11.18 19.55 15.27
N PRO A 420 10.16 20.21 15.86
CA PRO A 420 10.20 20.61 17.25
C PRO A 420 10.19 19.39 18.18
N MET A 421 11.03 19.43 19.21
CA MET A 421 11.06 18.41 20.26
C MET A 421 11.18 19.05 21.63
N TYR A 422 10.54 18.44 22.62
CA TYR A 422 10.81 18.73 24.02
C TYR A 422 11.67 17.61 24.58
N SER A 423 12.81 17.95 25.18
CA SER A 423 13.72 16.96 25.74
C SER A 423 13.51 16.83 27.25
N ARG A 424 13.58 15.61 27.77
CA ARG A 424 13.67 15.33 29.21
C ARG A 424 14.36 14.00 29.47
N CYS A 425 15.14 13.91 30.53
CA CYS A 425 15.76 12.65 30.96
C CYS A 425 14.71 11.72 31.57
N ASP A 426 14.86 10.41 31.37
CA ASP A 426 13.92 9.41 31.91
C ASP A 426 13.80 9.45 33.44
N SER A 427 14.87 9.79 34.15
CA SER A 427 14.93 9.80 35.62
C SER A 427 14.47 11.12 36.26
N GLU A 428 14.00 12.09 35.49
CA GLU A 428 13.62 13.42 35.97
C GLU A 428 12.14 13.71 35.72
N MET A 429 11.50 14.43 36.63
CA MET A 429 10.09 14.87 36.53
C MET A 429 9.93 15.89 35.41
N THR A 430 8.84 15.89 34.65
CA THR A 430 8.63 16.88 33.58
C THR A 430 7.85 18.08 34.11
N ASP A 431 8.25 19.30 33.72
CA ASP A 431 7.43 20.50 33.91
C ASP A 431 6.37 20.56 32.79
N TRP A 432 5.15 20.14 33.10
CA TRP A 432 4.09 20.04 32.11
C TRP A 432 3.57 21.41 31.63
N ASP A 433 3.65 22.44 32.46
CA ASP A 433 3.33 23.82 32.07
C ASP A 433 4.33 24.33 31.02
N ASP A 434 5.62 24.03 31.19
CA ASP A 434 6.64 24.36 30.19
C ASP A 434 6.48 23.55 28.90
N VAL A 435 6.10 22.28 29.00
CA VAL A 435 5.76 21.45 27.83
C VAL A 435 4.60 22.07 27.04
N ILE A 436 3.51 22.46 27.70
CA ILE A 436 2.34 23.07 27.06
C ILE A 436 2.75 24.36 26.33
N LYS A 437 3.48 25.24 27.03
CA LYS A 437 4.01 26.49 26.42
C LYS A 437 4.94 26.20 25.24
N SER A 438 5.75 25.15 25.34
CA SER A 438 6.68 24.74 24.28
C SER A 438 5.95 24.23 23.04
N ILE A 439 4.87 23.46 23.21
CA ILE A 439 4.01 23.03 22.10
C ILE A 439 3.37 24.24 21.44
N ASP A 440 2.75 25.14 22.22
CA ASP A 440 2.10 26.35 21.69
C ASP A 440 3.07 27.25 20.93
N LYS A 441 4.33 27.29 21.36
CA LYS A 441 5.37 28.08 20.72
C LYS A 441 5.89 27.47 19.41
N ALA A 442 5.97 26.14 19.32
CA ALA A 442 6.80 25.47 18.32
C ALA A 442 6.05 24.53 17.38
N ALA A 443 4.86 24.06 17.73
CA ALA A 443 4.10 23.14 16.90
C ALA A 443 3.47 23.90 15.72
N GLU A 444 4.01 23.68 14.53
CA GLU A 444 3.45 24.18 13.28
C GLU A 444 2.60 23.10 12.60
N PRO A 445 1.51 23.47 11.88
CA PRO A 445 0.76 22.52 11.08
C PRO A 445 1.64 21.82 10.04
N VAL A 446 1.65 20.49 10.07
CA VAL A 446 2.36 19.67 9.08
C VAL A 446 1.46 19.54 7.84
N ILE A 447 1.97 19.96 6.68
CA ILE A 447 1.22 19.98 5.42
C ILE A 447 1.82 18.93 4.49
N ILE A 448 1.03 17.90 4.18
CA ILE A 448 1.45 16.81 3.30
C ILE A 448 0.39 16.63 2.22
N ASP A 449 0.81 16.73 0.95
CA ASP A 449 -0.01 16.32 -0.18
C ASP A 449 -0.03 14.79 -0.27
N ALA A 450 -1.12 14.19 0.21
CA ALA A 450 -1.32 12.75 0.17
C ALA A 450 -1.78 12.22 -1.20
N THR A 451 -1.95 13.09 -2.22
CA THR A 451 -2.48 12.69 -3.53
C THR A 451 -1.61 11.63 -4.21
N PRO A 452 -0.28 11.80 -4.35
CA PRO A 452 0.56 10.77 -4.96
C PRO A 452 0.50 9.44 -4.19
N PHE A 453 0.42 9.51 -2.86
CA PHE A 453 0.31 8.33 -2.00
C PHE A 453 -1.00 7.57 -2.27
N ILE A 454 -2.14 8.27 -2.33
CA ILE A 454 -3.45 7.68 -2.63
C ILE A 454 -3.49 7.12 -4.07
N GLU A 455 -2.96 7.85 -5.06
CA GLU A 455 -2.95 7.42 -6.47
C GLU A 455 -2.06 6.19 -6.71
N SER A 456 -1.05 5.98 -5.87
CA SER A 456 -0.21 4.79 -5.91
C SER A 456 -0.85 3.54 -5.27
N PHE A 457 -2.02 3.66 -4.66
CA PHE A 457 -2.70 2.55 -3.98
C PHE A 457 -2.84 1.34 -4.93
N PRO A 458 -2.42 0.13 -4.52
CA PRO A 458 -2.26 -1.00 -5.44
C PRO A 458 -3.55 -1.75 -5.77
N LEU A 459 -4.70 -1.27 -5.30
CA LEU A 459 -6.02 -1.82 -5.58
C LEU A 459 -6.92 -0.76 -6.20
N HIS A 460 -8.05 -1.19 -6.75
CA HIS A 460 -9.08 -0.27 -7.17
C HIS A 460 -9.60 0.55 -5.99
N LEU A 461 -9.54 1.87 -6.13
CA LEU A 461 -10.10 2.78 -5.16
C LEU A 461 -11.62 2.83 -5.32
N LEU A 462 -12.35 2.77 -4.22
CA LEU A 462 -13.79 3.09 -4.22
C LEU A 462 -14.02 4.50 -4.77
N PRO A 463 -15.19 4.76 -5.39
CA PRO A 463 -15.60 6.11 -5.76
C PRO A 463 -15.53 7.08 -4.56
N PRO A 464 -15.14 8.36 -4.75
CA PRO A 464 -14.93 9.31 -3.64
C PRO A 464 -16.07 9.41 -2.62
N GLU A 465 -17.32 9.23 -3.04
CA GLU A 465 -18.51 9.30 -2.20
C GLU A 465 -18.72 8.06 -1.30
N LYS A 466 -18.08 6.94 -1.63
CA LYS A 466 -18.10 5.69 -0.85
C LYS A 466 -16.77 5.40 -0.17
N ARG A 467 -15.68 5.90 -0.73
CA ARG A 467 -14.34 5.87 -0.16
C ARG A 467 -14.40 6.50 1.23
N TRP A 468 -13.65 5.95 2.18
CA TRP A 468 -13.54 6.41 3.56
C TRP A 468 -14.66 6.03 4.53
N ARG A 469 -15.80 5.49 4.06
CA ARG A 469 -16.89 5.08 4.96
C ARG A 469 -16.78 3.61 5.34
N ILE A 470 -16.61 3.34 6.63
CA ILE A 470 -16.74 2.00 7.22
C ILE A 470 -18.00 1.99 8.09
N THR A 471 -19.01 1.20 7.71
CA THR A 471 -20.32 1.14 8.40
C THR A 471 -20.86 -0.27 8.46
N GLY A 472 -21.68 -0.56 9.48
CA GLY A 472 -22.48 -1.78 9.57
C GLY A 472 -21.62 -3.05 9.58
N GLU A 473 -21.96 -4.01 8.72
CA GLU A 473 -21.30 -5.33 8.66
C GLU A 473 -19.79 -5.24 8.40
N ARG A 474 -19.32 -4.23 7.64
CA ARG A 474 -17.89 -4.04 7.35
C ARG A 474 -17.06 -3.69 8.59
N ALA A 475 -17.62 -2.90 9.50
CA ALA A 475 -16.96 -2.56 10.75
C ALA A 475 -16.68 -3.80 11.60
N GLY A 476 -17.65 -4.73 11.68
CA GLY A 476 -17.52 -5.97 12.44
C GLY A 476 -16.60 -7.03 11.81
N GLN A 477 -16.15 -6.83 10.57
CA GLN A 477 -15.28 -7.76 9.85
C GLN A 477 -13.79 -7.39 9.92
N ILE A 478 -13.47 -6.14 10.27
CA ILE A 478 -12.07 -5.69 10.40
C ILE A 478 -11.41 -6.47 11.54
N ARG A 479 -10.28 -7.11 11.22
CA ARG A 479 -9.47 -7.83 12.21
C ARG A 479 -8.36 -6.92 12.70
N PHE A 480 -8.21 -6.89 14.02
CA PHE A 480 -7.24 -6.06 14.75
C PHE A 480 -6.11 -6.89 15.33
#